data_AF-A0A1F6KIA0-F1
#
_entry.id   AF-A0A1F6KIA0-F1
#
_cell.length_a   1.000
_cell.length_b   1.000
_cell.length_c   1.000
_cell.angle_alpha   90.00
_cell.angle_beta   90.00
_cell.angle_gamma   90.00
#
_symmetry.space_group_name_H-M   'P 1'
#
loop_
_entity.id
_entity.type
_entity.pdbx_description
1 polymer ?
#
loop_
_entity_poly.entity_id
_entity_poly.type
_entity_poly.pdbx_seq_one_letter_code
_entity_poly.pdbx_strand_id
1 'polypeptide(L)'
;MNYAKLLPILIEAASFISAFAAIAAAVIMARFIRRFVTGILSMGFRTIGIGVFVLALGIIIDAIEIYVQASNNPSSLSLLLIVRQVFFVLGAYIIVIGSKNMGDKLETLSKHKSA
;
A
#
# COMPACT_ATOMS: atom_id res chain seq x y z
N MET A 1 -1.40 -16.67 31.65
CA MET A 1 -1.35 -16.60 30.17
C MET A 1 -0.13 -15.78 29.79
N ASN A 2 0.70 -16.27 28.88
CA ASN A 2 1.96 -15.61 28.54
C ASN A 2 1.73 -14.60 27.40
N TYR A 3 1.35 -13.37 27.76
CA TYR A 3 0.99 -12.30 26.83
C TYR A 3 2.08 -12.01 25.78
N ALA A 4 3.34 -12.30 26.10
CA ALA A 4 4.49 -12.17 25.21
C ALA A 4 4.39 -13.00 23.92
N LYS A 5 3.64 -14.12 23.92
CA LYS A 5 3.44 -14.95 22.72
C LYS A 5 2.16 -14.61 21.95
N LEU A 6 1.18 -14.01 22.60
CA LEU A 6 -0.10 -13.64 21.96
C LEU A 6 0.04 -12.41 21.05
N LEU A 7 0.84 -11.43 21.46
CA LEU A 7 1.06 -10.20 20.71
C LEU A 7 1.65 -10.43 19.30
N PRO A 8 2.76 -11.19 19.11
CA PRO A 8 3.32 -11.42 17.77
C PRO A 8 2.36 -12.18 16.85
N ILE A 9 1.64 -13.17 17.37
CA ILE A 9 0.63 -13.94 16.60
C ILE A 9 -0.49 -13.03 16.10
N LEU A 10 -0.97 -12.12 16.96
CA LEU A 10 -2.01 -11.17 16.58
C LEU A 10 -1.53 -10.19 15.51
N ILE A 11 -0.29 -9.71 15.63
CA ILE A 11 0.31 -8.79 14.65
C ILE A 11 0.51 -9.50 13.30
N GLU A 12 0.98 -10.75 13.31
CA GLU A 12 1.16 -11.55 12.09
C GLU A 12 -0.18 -11.84 11.40
N ALA A 13 -1.23 -12.17 12.16
CA ALA A 13 -2.57 -12.33 11.60
C ALA A 13 -3.11 -11.02 10.99
N ALA A 14 -2.92 -9.90 11.68
CA ALA A 14 -3.36 -8.58 11.21
C ALA A 14 -2.58 -8.12 9.96
N SER A 15 -1.28 -8.35 9.91
CA SER A 15 -0.44 -8.01 8.75
C SER A 15 -0.87 -8.82 7.52
N PHE A 16 -1.20 -10.11 7.70
CA PHE A 16 -1.68 -10.95 6.62
C PHE A 16 -3.01 -10.45 6.06
N ILE A 17 -3.98 -10.13 6.92
CA ILE A 17 -5.27 -9.55 6.51
C ILE A 17 -5.06 -8.23 5.75
N SER A 18 -4.18 -7.37 6.25
CA SER A 18 -3.86 -6.08 5.63
C SER A 18 -3.21 -6.23 4.26
N ALA A 19 -2.29 -7.19 4.10
CA ALA A 19 -1.65 -7.49 2.82
C ALA A 19 -2.68 -7.97 1.78
N PHE A 20 -3.56 -8.90 2.16
CA PHE A 20 -4.63 -9.37 1.26
C PHE A 20 -5.62 -8.27 0.92
N ALA A 21 -5.98 -7.41 1.87
CA ALA A 21 -6.84 -6.26 1.62
C ALA A 21 -6.18 -5.27 0.64
N ALA A 22 -4.88 -4.99 0.78
CA ALA A 22 -4.14 -4.13 -0.12
C ALA A 22 -4.06 -4.73 -1.55
N ILE A 23 -3.80 -6.03 -1.67
CA ILE A 23 -3.80 -6.73 -2.96
C ILE A 23 -5.20 -6.68 -3.59
N ALA A 24 -6.25 -6.97 -2.82
CA ALA A 24 -7.62 -6.90 -3.28
C ALA A 24 -7.98 -5.48 -3.76
N ALA A 25 -7.60 -4.46 -3.01
CA ALA A 25 -7.79 -3.07 -3.41
C ALA A 25 -7.06 -2.75 -4.72
N ALA A 26 -5.80 -3.18 -4.88
CA ALA A 26 -5.05 -2.99 -6.12
C ALA A 26 -5.73 -3.68 -7.33
N VAL A 27 -6.23 -4.90 -7.16
CA VAL A 27 -6.95 -5.64 -8.21
C VAL A 27 -8.30 -4.99 -8.54
N ILE A 28 -9.05 -4.54 -7.53
CA ILE A 28 -10.32 -3.82 -7.72
C ILE A 28 -10.05 -2.53 -8.47
N MET A 29 -9.05 -1.73 -8.08
CA MET A 29 -8.65 -0.53 -8.79
C MET A 29 -8.25 -0.83 -10.24
N ALA A 30 -7.46 -1.89 -10.47
CA ALA A 30 -7.08 -2.32 -11.82
C ALA A 30 -8.30 -2.67 -12.71
N ARG A 31 -9.33 -3.30 -12.15
CA ARG A 31 -10.58 -3.59 -12.85
C ARG A 31 -11.45 -2.34 -13.04
N PHE A 32 -11.53 -1.47 -12.04
CA PHE A 32 -12.31 -0.23 -12.09
C PHE A 32 -11.77 0.75 -13.13
N ILE A 33 -10.44 0.81 -13.32
CA ILE A 33 -9.78 1.59 -14.39
C ILE A 33 -10.36 1.27 -15.77
N ARG A 34 -10.73 0.02 -16.04
CA ARG A 34 -11.33 -0.38 -17.33
C ARG A 34 -12.79 0.06 -17.52
N ARG A 35 -13.50 0.40 -16.43
CA ARG A 35 -14.91 0.82 -16.46
C ARG A 35 -15.08 2.35 -16.46
N PHE A 36 -14.09 3.11 -16.02
CA PHE A 36 -14.12 4.57 -16.13
C PHE A 36 -13.80 5.00 -17.56
N VAL A 37 -14.82 5.48 -18.28
CA VAL A 37 -14.76 5.98 -19.66
C VAL A 37 -13.91 7.25 -19.78
N THR A 38 -13.69 7.97 -18.69
CA THR A 38 -12.86 9.18 -18.64
C THR A 38 -11.40 8.83 -18.35
N GLY A 39 -10.54 8.98 -19.37
CA GLY A 39 -9.09 8.68 -19.30
C GLY A 39 -8.32 9.43 -18.19
N ILE A 40 -8.94 10.42 -17.56
CA ILE A 40 -8.40 11.22 -16.47
C ILE A 40 -8.45 10.47 -15.13
N LEU A 41 -9.59 9.85 -14.79
CA LEU A 41 -9.71 9.06 -13.56
C LEU A 41 -8.91 7.76 -13.67
N SER A 42 -8.91 7.14 -14.86
CA SER A 42 -8.22 5.86 -15.09
C SER A 42 -6.71 5.96 -14.85
N MET A 43 -6.10 7.11 -15.15
CA MET A 43 -4.67 7.36 -14.91
C MET A 43 -4.35 7.55 -13.42
N GLY A 44 -5.16 8.32 -12.68
CA GLY A 44 -5.01 8.52 -11.24
C GLY A 44 -5.16 7.22 -10.44
N PHE A 45 -6.23 6.46 -10.72
CA PHE A 45 -6.45 5.15 -10.09
C PHE A 45 -5.34 4.14 -10.42
N ARG A 46 -4.73 4.21 -11.61
CA ARG A 46 -3.59 3.35 -11.96
C ARG A 46 -2.39 3.63 -11.07
N THR A 47 -2.06 4.91 -10.89
CA THR A 47 -0.94 5.32 -10.04
C THR A 47 -1.20 4.96 -8.57
N ILE A 48 -2.41 5.22 -8.06
CA ILE A 48 -2.79 4.83 -6.70
C ILE A 48 -2.71 3.32 -6.52
N GLY A 49 -3.23 2.53 -7.48
CA GLY A 49 -3.17 1.06 -7.42
C GLY A 49 -1.75 0.51 -7.39
N ILE A 50 -0.81 1.13 -8.12
CA ILE A 50 0.62 0.79 -8.05
C ILE A 50 1.17 1.10 -6.66
N GLY A 51 0.85 2.27 -6.09
CA GLY A 51 1.28 2.63 -4.74
C GLY A 51 0.74 1.69 -3.65
N VAL A 52 -0.53 1.28 -3.77
CA VAL A 52 -1.14 0.28 -2.86
C VAL A 52 -0.46 -1.09 -3.00
N PHE A 53 -0.09 -1.49 -4.22
CA PHE A 53 0.69 -2.72 -4.43
C PHE A 53 2.07 -2.67 -3.78
N VAL A 54 2.77 -1.52 -3.89
CA VAL A 54 4.05 -1.29 -3.22
C VAL A 54 3.90 -1.33 -1.69
N LEU A 55 2.81 -0.78 -1.14
CA LEU A 55 2.50 -0.91 0.29
C LEU A 55 2.27 -2.37 0.71
N ALA A 56 1.58 -3.16 -0.11
CA ALA A 56 1.37 -4.58 0.16
C ALA A 56 2.70 -5.35 0.29
N LEU A 57 3.69 -5.03 -0.55
CA LEU A 57 5.04 -5.59 -0.43
C LEU A 57 5.71 -5.17 0.89
N GLY A 58 5.56 -3.90 1.30
CA GLY A 58 6.05 -3.42 2.59
C GLY A 58 5.45 -4.18 3.79
N ILE A 59 4.14 -4.46 3.76
CA ILE A 59 3.44 -5.23 4.80
C ILE A 59 3.93 -6.68 4.84
N ILE A 60 4.20 -7.31 3.69
CA ILE A 60 4.75 -8.67 3.63
C ILE A 60 6.15 -8.71 4.25
N ILE A 61 7.01 -7.73 3.94
CA ILE A 61 8.36 -7.65 4.52
C ILE A 61 8.30 -7.44 6.04
N ASP A 62 7.36 -6.63 6.53
CA ASP A 62 7.14 -6.43 7.96
C ASP A 62 6.72 -7.73 8.67
N ALA A 63 5.85 -8.53 8.05
CA ALA A 63 5.48 -9.85 8.57
C ALA A 63 6.68 -10.82 8.64
N ILE A 64 7.54 -10.81 7.62
CA ILE A 64 8.77 -11.61 7.59
C ILE A 64 9.73 -11.15 8.70
N GLU A 65 9.84 -9.85 8.93
CA GLU A 65 10.69 -9.31 10.00
C GLU A 65 10.24 -9.78 11.39
N ILE A 66 8.94 -9.76 11.66
CA ILE A 66 8.36 -10.25 12.92
C ILE A 66 8.69 -11.73 13.14
N TYR A 67 8.59 -12.56 12.09
CA TYR A 67 8.97 -13.97 12.14
C TYR A 67 10.48 -14.15 12.43
N VAL A 68 11.34 -13.34 11.79
CA VAL A 68 12.79 -13.41 12.00
C VAL A 68 13.20 -12.92 13.40
N GLN A 69 12.51 -11.91 13.97
CA GLN A 69 12.70 -11.48 15.36
C GLN A 69 12.41 -12.62 16.34
N ALA A 70 11.34 -13.38 16.10
CA ALA A 70 11.01 -14.55 16.91
C ALA A 70 12.09 -15.65 16.86
N SER A 71 12.96 -15.64 15.84
CA SER A 71 14.04 -16.60 15.60
C SER A 71 15.42 -16.16 16.17
N ASN A 72 15.49 -15.06 16.94
CA ASN A 72 16.70 -14.58 17.65
C ASN A 72 17.96 -14.32 16.77
N ASN A 73 17.79 -13.88 15.51
CA ASN A 73 18.92 -13.46 14.65
C ASN A 73 18.97 -11.92 14.53
N PRO A 74 19.81 -11.22 15.32
CA PRO A 74 19.78 -9.75 15.41
C PRO A 74 20.41 -9.02 14.21
N SER A 75 21.28 -9.67 13.43
CA SER A 75 22.04 -9.00 12.37
C SER A 75 21.25 -8.78 11.06
N SER A 76 20.26 -9.64 10.77
CA SER A 76 19.37 -9.53 9.60
C SER A 76 18.25 -8.50 9.77
N LEU A 77 18.00 -8.10 11.01
CA LEU A 77 16.91 -7.21 11.42
C LEU A 77 17.07 -5.77 10.93
N SER A 78 18.28 -5.22 11.02
CA SER A 78 18.56 -3.85 10.62
C SER A 78 18.35 -3.60 9.12
N LEU A 79 18.61 -4.61 8.28
CA LEU A 79 18.43 -4.49 6.83
C LEU A 79 16.94 -4.56 6.45
N LEU A 80 16.18 -5.51 7.01
CA LEU A 80 14.74 -5.63 6.75
C LEU A 80 13.97 -4.38 7.20
N LEU A 81 14.36 -3.78 8.32
CA LEU A 81 13.80 -2.53 8.84
C LEU A 81 13.91 -1.37 7.85
N ILE A 82 15.10 -1.19 7.27
CA ILE A 82 15.34 -0.12 6.30
C ILE A 82 14.54 -0.39 5.03
N VAL A 83 14.55 -1.64 4.55
CA VAL A 83 13.83 -2.03 3.34
C VAL A 83 12.33 -1.79 3.51
N ARG A 84 11.69 -2.25 4.60
CA ARG A 84 10.24 -2.03 4.80
C ARG A 84 9.91 -0.54 4.81
N GLN A 85 10.73 0.28 5.44
CA GLN A 85 10.47 1.70 5.59
C GLN A 85 10.54 2.42 4.24
N VAL A 86 11.48 2.02 3.38
CA VAL A 86 11.56 2.49 1.99
C VAL A 86 10.31 2.11 1.20
N PHE A 87 9.82 0.87 1.31
CA PHE A 87 8.58 0.45 0.63
C PHE A 87 7.36 1.23 1.12
N PHE A 88 7.23 1.48 2.42
CA PHE A 88 6.14 2.28 2.98
C PHE A 88 6.18 3.72 2.47
N VAL A 89 7.35 4.37 2.51
CA VAL A 89 7.51 5.76 2.05
C VAL A 89 7.24 5.86 0.55
N LEU A 90 7.80 4.96 -0.27
CA LEU A 90 7.57 4.94 -1.71
C LEU A 90 6.10 4.68 -2.06
N GLY A 91 5.47 3.69 -1.42
CA GLY A 91 4.07 3.37 -1.64
C GLY A 91 3.16 4.55 -1.29
N ALA A 92 3.36 5.16 -0.13
CA ALA A 92 2.60 6.33 0.30
C ALA A 92 2.81 7.54 -0.65
N TYR A 93 4.07 7.80 -1.05
CA TYR A 93 4.39 8.87 -1.97
C TYR A 93 3.71 8.71 -3.34
N ILE A 94 3.74 7.50 -3.90
CA ILE A 94 3.07 7.17 -5.16
C ILE A 94 1.54 7.41 -5.05
N ILE A 95 0.93 7.02 -3.93
CA ILE A 95 -0.51 7.26 -3.68
C ILE A 95 -0.81 8.76 -3.64
N VAL A 96 -0.01 9.54 -2.90
CA VAL A 96 -0.21 10.99 -2.77
C VAL A 96 -0.10 11.68 -4.13
N ILE A 97 0.91 11.35 -4.94
CA ILE A 97 1.03 11.90 -6.31
C ILE A 97 -0.16 11.48 -7.18
N GLY A 98 -0.55 10.22 -7.13
CA GLY A 98 -1.69 9.72 -7.89
C GLY A 98 -2.98 10.46 -7.53
N SER A 99 -3.20 10.73 -6.24
CA SER A 99 -4.32 11.49 -5.72
C SER A 99 -4.27 12.96 -6.15
N LYS A 100 -3.11 13.62 -6.04
CA LYS A 100 -2.92 15.02 -6.47
C LYS A 100 -3.20 15.19 -7.96
N ASN A 101 -2.58 14.36 -8.80
CA ASN A 101 -2.76 14.43 -10.25
C ASN A 101 -4.23 14.18 -10.68
N MET A 102 -4.95 13.33 -9.95
CA MET A 102 -6.38 13.11 -10.15
C MET A 102 -7.20 14.34 -9.75
N GLY A 103 -6.90 14.95 -8.60
CA GLY A 103 -7.54 16.17 -8.10
C GLY A 103 -7.36 17.35 -9.06
N ASP A 104 -6.12 17.63 -9.47
CA ASP A 104 -5.79 18.76 -10.35
C ASP A 104 -6.54 18.65 -11.71
N LYS A 105 -6.66 17.43 -12.25
CA LYS A 105 -7.39 17.20 -13.51
C LYS A 105 -8.91 17.25 -13.34
N LEU A 106 -9.45 16.91 -12.16
CA LEU A 106 -10.88 17.09 -11.88
C LEU A 106 -11.25 18.56 -11.75
N GLU A 107 -10.40 19.37 -11.11
CA GLU A 107 -10.61 20.81 -10.96
C GLU A 107 -10.63 21.52 -12.32
N THR A 108 -9.71 21.16 -13.22
CA THR A 108 -9.68 21.73 -14.59
C THR A 108 -10.92 21.37 -15.41
N LEU A 109 -11.44 20.15 -15.28
CA LEU A 109 -12.71 19.76 -15.91
C LEU A 109 -13.92 20.50 -15.32
N SER A 110 -13.95 20.72 -14.01
CA SER A 110 -15.08 21.40 -13.36
C SER A 110 -15.15 22.87 -13.77
N LYS A 111 -13.99 23.54 -13.91
CA LYS A 111 -13.91 24.91 -14.40
C LYS A 111 -14.39 25.02 -15.84
N HIS A 112 -14.12 24.01 -16.68
CA HIS A 112 -14.53 24.04 -18.09
C HIS A 112 -16.03 23.81 -18.31
N LYS A 113 -16.72 23.14 -17.39
CA LYS A 113 -18.18 22.90 -17.45
C LYS A 113 -19.01 24.09 -16.93
N SER A 114 -18.37 25.04 -16.25
CA SER A 114 -19.03 26.21 -15.63
C SER A 114 -18.82 27.51 -16.43
N ALA A 115 -18.20 27.44 -17.61
CA ALA A 115 -18.05 28.52 -18.58
C ALA A 115 -18.86 28.20 -19.84
#